data_AF-A0A523PZ68-F1
#
_entry.id   AF-A0A523PZ68-F1
#
_cell.length_a   1.000
_cell.length_b   1.000
_cell.length_c   1.000
_cell.angle_alpha   90.00
_cell.angle_beta   90.00
_cell.angle_gamma   90.00
#
_symmetry.space_group_name_H-M   'P 1'
#
loop_
_entity.id
_entity.type
_entity.pdbx_description
1 polymer ?
#
loop_
_entity_poly.entity_id
_entity_poly.type
_entity_poly.pdbx_seq_one_letter_code
_entity_poly.pdbx_strand_id
1 'polypeptide(L)'
;MTPTVHANWRYFEMYDKKGNLLDAWFGGGQDLTPYYLFEEDAVHFHQVCKTACDKHDVSFYPKFKKQCDQYFYIPHREEARGIGGLFFDYLKPTDQKSLQDWYSFVKEIGDSFLSAYLPIVEKRKELAFTPEQKNWQEIRRGRYVEFNLVHDKGTLFGLKTGGRIESILMSLPKTVQWGYDVSPKEGTSEAKLVEVLKNPKDWV
;
A
#
# COMPACT_ATOMS: atom_id res chain seq x y z
N MET A 1 -0.37 18.48 0.44
CA MET A 1 -0.59 17.67 1.65
C MET A 1 -1.19 16.29 1.40
N THR A 2 -1.63 15.99 0.19
CA THR A 2 -2.24 14.69 -0.17
C THR A 2 -1.24 13.52 -0.08
N PRO A 3 -1.61 12.39 0.56
CA PRO A 3 -0.78 11.17 0.58
C PRO A 3 -0.64 10.57 -0.82
N THR A 4 0.43 9.82 -1.05
CA THR A 4 0.48 8.85 -2.15
C THR A 4 -0.38 7.65 -1.77
N VAL A 5 -1.04 7.03 -2.74
CA VAL A 5 -1.78 5.77 -2.56
C VAL A 5 -1.32 4.77 -3.60
N HIS A 6 -1.37 3.50 -3.25
CA HIS A 6 -1.18 2.39 -4.17
C HIS A 6 -2.34 1.40 -4.01
N ALA A 7 -2.72 0.75 -5.11
CA ALA A 7 -3.66 -0.36 -5.10
C ALA A 7 -3.35 -1.36 -6.20
N ASN A 8 -3.65 -2.62 -5.93
CA ASN A 8 -3.49 -3.71 -6.87
C ASN A 8 -4.57 -4.77 -6.60
N TRP A 9 -5.15 -5.33 -7.65
CA TRP A 9 -5.97 -6.53 -7.58
C TRP A 9 -5.66 -7.38 -8.79
N ARG A 10 -5.41 -8.67 -8.58
CA ARG A 10 -4.96 -9.57 -9.64
C ARG A 10 -5.47 -10.99 -9.40
N TYR A 11 -5.52 -11.74 -10.49
CA TYR A 11 -5.84 -13.16 -10.53
C TYR A 11 -4.75 -13.88 -11.31
N PHE A 12 -4.32 -15.03 -10.80
CA PHE A 12 -3.38 -15.92 -11.47
C PHE A 12 -3.97 -17.31 -11.61
N GLU A 13 -3.64 -17.96 -12.73
CA GLU A 13 -3.86 -19.38 -12.96
C GLU A 13 -2.56 -20.02 -13.44
N MET A 14 -2.34 -21.24 -13.00
CA MET A 14 -1.23 -22.07 -13.45
C MET A 14 -1.78 -23.32 -14.10
N TYR A 15 -1.25 -23.66 -15.27
CA TYR A 15 -1.69 -24.80 -16.08
C TYR A 15 -0.56 -25.80 -16.27
N ASP A 16 -0.89 -27.09 -16.36
CA ASP A 16 0.06 -28.12 -16.77
C ASP A 16 0.27 -28.11 -18.30
N LYS A 17 1.20 -28.94 -18.79
CA LYS A 17 1.48 -29.07 -20.24
C LYS A 17 0.30 -29.62 -21.05
N LYS A 18 -0.71 -30.19 -20.40
CA LYS A 18 -1.92 -30.75 -21.02
C LYS A 18 -3.08 -29.75 -20.99
N GLY A 19 -2.90 -28.57 -20.38
CA GLY A 19 -3.93 -27.54 -20.24
C GLY A 19 -4.87 -27.73 -19.05
N ASN A 20 -4.55 -28.61 -18.10
CA ASN A 20 -5.33 -28.74 -16.87
C ASN A 20 -4.94 -27.65 -15.88
N LEU A 21 -5.93 -27.05 -15.22
CA LEU A 21 -5.71 -26.07 -14.16
C LEU A 21 -5.05 -26.76 -12.95
N LEU A 22 -3.86 -26.31 -12.57
CA LEU A 22 -3.10 -26.79 -11.42
C LEU A 22 -3.38 -25.97 -10.16
N ASP A 23 -3.46 -24.65 -10.30
CA ASP A 23 -3.61 -23.72 -9.18
C ASP A 23 -4.21 -22.41 -9.65
N ALA A 24 -4.94 -21.73 -8.77
CA ALA A 24 -5.56 -20.45 -9.04
C ALA A 24 -5.69 -19.64 -7.74
N TRP A 25 -5.34 -18.36 -7.80
CA TRP A 25 -5.45 -17.50 -6.63
C TRP A 25 -5.62 -16.03 -6.98
N PHE A 26 -6.22 -15.31 -6.04
CA PHE A 26 -6.22 -13.86 -6.04
C PHE A 26 -5.10 -13.30 -5.16
N GLY A 27 -4.67 -12.10 -5.50
CA GLY A 27 -3.81 -11.26 -4.69
C GLY A 27 -4.14 -9.79 -4.90
N GLY A 28 -3.69 -8.94 -4.00
CA GLY A 28 -3.97 -7.52 -4.08
C GLY A 28 -3.91 -6.80 -2.75
N GLY A 29 -4.55 -5.63 -2.72
CA GLY A 29 -4.54 -4.74 -1.59
C GLY A 29 -4.57 -3.27 -2.00
N GLN A 30 -4.60 -2.42 -0.98
CA GLN A 30 -4.49 -0.98 -1.13
C GLN A 30 -3.82 -0.41 0.11
N ASP A 31 -2.96 0.59 -0.05
CA ASP A 31 -2.16 1.14 1.04
C ASP A 31 -1.93 2.65 0.87
N LEU A 32 -1.78 3.34 2.00
CA LEU A 32 -1.68 4.79 2.06
C LEU A 32 -0.29 5.24 2.55
N THR A 33 0.32 6.15 1.81
CA THR A 33 1.67 6.69 2.08
C THR A 33 1.62 8.21 2.26
N PRO A 34 1.32 8.72 3.47
CA PRO A 34 1.34 10.14 3.78
C PRO A 34 2.75 10.72 3.86
N TYR A 35 2.86 12.02 3.60
CA TYR A 35 4.07 12.82 3.82
C TYR A 35 3.98 13.64 5.11
N TYR A 36 2.74 13.98 5.48
CA TYR A 36 2.35 14.62 6.72
C TYR A 36 1.17 13.81 7.27
N LEU A 37 1.23 13.46 8.55
CA LEU A 37 0.22 12.63 9.18
C LEU A 37 -1.01 13.47 9.55
N PHE A 38 -2.16 13.05 9.03
CA PHE A 38 -3.48 13.46 9.50
C PHE A 38 -4.17 12.20 10.04
N GLU A 39 -4.34 12.11 11.37
CA GLU A 39 -4.84 10.89 12.01
C GLU A 39 -6.26 10.56 11.54
N GLU A 40 -7.09 11.57 11.30
CA GLU A 40 -8.44 11.40 10.79
C GLU A 40 -8.49 10.78 9.38
N ASP A 41 -7.47 11.00 8.56
CA ASP A 41 -7.38 10.38 7.23
C ASP A 41 -6.95 8.92 7.34
N ALA A 42 -6.03 8.63 8.27
CA ALA A 42 -5.61 7.28 8.56
C ALA A 42 -6.78 6.42 9.08
N VAL A 43 -7.51 6.94 10.07
CA VAL A 43 -8.72 6.30 10.61
C VAL A 43 -9.76 6.11 9.50
N HIS A 44 -10.04 7.14 8.68
CA HIS A 44 -10.99 7.02 7.56
C HIS A 44 -10.59 5.90 6.59
N PHE A 45 -9.34 5.91 6.10
CA PHE A 45 -8.85 4.92 5.15
C PHE A 45 -8.97 3.49 5.70
N HIS A 46 -8.53 3.29 6.95
CA HIS A 46 -8.58 1.99 7.61
C HIS A 46 -10.02 1.55 7.97
N GLN A 47 -10.90 2.47 8.33
CA GLN A 47 -12.31 2.17 8.59
C GLN A 47 -13.06 1.73 7.33
N VAL A 48 -12.77 2.34 6.17
CA VAL A 48 -13.35 1.90 4.89
C VAL A 48 -12.85 0.50 4.54
N CYS A 49 -11.55 0.24 4.68
CA CYS A 49 -10.96 -1.10 4.51
C CYS A 49 -11.63 -2.13 5.44
N LYS A 50 -11.79 -1.81 6.73
CA LYS A 50 -12.42 -2.69 7.71
C LYS A 50 -13.88 -2.99 7.35
N THR A 51 -14.65 -1.96 7.03
CA THR A 51 -16.05 -2.10 6.62
C THR A 51 -16.21 -3.01 5.41
N ALA A 52 -15.32 -2.91 4.42
CA ALA A 52 -15.32 -3.77 3.24
C ALA A 52 -14.94 -5.22 3.58
N CYS A 53 -13.92 -5.42 4.42
CA CYS A 53 -13.54 -6.75 4.91
C CYS A 53 -14.66 -7.43 5.71
N ASP A 54 -15.30 -6.71 6.62
CA ASP A 54 -16.30 -7.25 7.56
C ASP A 54 -17.55 -7.80 6.85
N LYS A 55 -17.85 -7.36 5.62
CA LYS A 55 -18.93 -7.92 4.78
C LYS A 55 -18.68 -9.37 4.36
N HIS A 56 -17.42 -9.79 4.34
CA HIS A 56 -17.03 -11.14 3.93
C HIS A 56 -16.58 -11.98 5.13
N ASP A 57 -15.75 -11.41 6.00
CA ASP A 57 -15.21 -12.09 7.18
C ASP A 57 -14.55 -11.06 8.11
N VAL A 58 -15.01 -10.96 9.35
CA VAL A 58 -14.50 -10.00 10.34
C VAL A 58 -13.02 -10.24 10.71
N SER A 59 -12.47 -11.42 10.41
CA SER A 59 -11.05 -11.72 10.62
C SER A 59 -10.15 -11.17 9.51
N PHE A 60 -10.71 -10.71 8.39
CA PHE A 60 -9.93 -10.28 7.23
C PHE A 60 -9.17 -8.99 7.46
N TYR A 61 -9.81 -7.97 8.03
CA TYR A 61 -9.13 -6.70 8.30
C TYR A 61 -7.87 -6.88 9.17
N PRO A 62 -7.95 -7.46 10.39
CA PRO A 62 -6.76 -7.61 11.22
C PRO A 62 -5.68 -8.47 10.56
N LYS A 63 -6.07 -9.51 9.81
CA LYS A 63 -5.13 -10.36 9.07
C LYS A 63 -4.40 -9.58 7.96
N PHE A 64 -5.15 -8.94 7.07
CA PHE A 64 -4.61 -8.30 5.87
C PHE A 64 -3.94 -6.96 6.16
N LYS A 65 -4.37 -6.26 7.23
CA LYS A 65 -3.64 -5.10 7.76
C LYS A 65 -2.27 -5.50 8.29
N LYS A 66 -2.19 -6.55 9.11
CA LYS A 66 -0.90 -7.06 9.60
C LYS A 66 0.01 -7.51 8.46
N GLN A 67 -0.54 -8.16 7.44
CA GLN A 67 0.22 -8.52 6.23
C GLN A 67 0.71 -7.28 5.46
N CYS A 68 -0.10 -6.22 5.41
CA CYS A 68 0.28 -4.94 4.80
C CYS A 68 1.45 -4.29 5.53
N ASP A 69 1.39 -4.22 6.86
CA ASP A 69 2.46 -3.64 7.69
C ASP A 69 3.77 -4.41 7.52
N GLN A 70 3.70 -5.74 7.38
CA GLN A 70 4.87 -6.60 7.17
C GLN A 70 5.43 -6.52 5.74
N TYR A 71 4.57 -6.44 4.73
CA TYR A 71 5.01 -6.42 3.33
C TYR A 71 5.63 -5.07 2.95
N PHE A 72 5.01 -3.96 3.35
CA PHE A 72 5.47 -2.61 3.01
C PHE A 72 6.43 -2.03 4.06
N TYR A 73 7.40 -2.85 4.49
CA TYR A 73 8.46 -2.45 5.40
C TYR A 73 9.78 -2.27 4.64
N ILE A 74 10.62 -1.32 5.09
CA ILE A 74 11.93 -1.04 4.51
C ILE A 74 13.00 -1.46 5.53
N PRO A 75 13.50 -2.71 5.49
CA PRO A 75 14.39 -3.24 6.53
C PRO A 75 15.64 -2.40 6.77
N HIS A 76 16.26 -1.88 5.72
CA HIS A 76 17.49 -1.08 5.83
C HIS A 76 17.26 0.36 6.32
N ARG A 77 16.00 0.76 6.54
CA ARG A 77 15.61 2.04 7.14
C ARG A 77 14.88 1.87 8.48
N GLU A 78 14.55 0.64 8.83
CA GLU A 78 13.76 0.28 10.00
C GLU A 78 12.42 1.05 10.09
N GLU A 79 11.76 1.26 8.96
CA GLU A 79 10.48 1.98 8.90
C GLU A 79 9.54 1.38 7.84
N ALA A 80 8.24 1.50 8.07
CA ALA A 80 7.21 1.23 7.08
C ALA A 80 7.25 2.28 5.96
N ARG A 81 6.86 1.85 4.75
CA ARG A 81 6.72 2.74 3.58
C ARG A 81 5.65 3.80 3.81
N GLY A 82 4.57 3.42 4.47
CA GLY A 82 3.39 4.22 4.73
C GLY A 82 2.65 3.73 5.98
N ILE A 83 1.40 4.17 6.16
CA ILE A 83 0.57 3.85 7.33
C ILE A 83 -0.25 2.56 7.18
N GLY A 84 0.13 1.71 6.23
CA GLY A 84 -0.52 0.44 5.94
C GLY A 84 -1.82 0.57 5.15
N GLY A 85 -2.67 -0.44 5.31
CA GLY A 85 -3.88 -0.65 4.53
C GLY A 85 -4.22 -2.13 4.51
N LEU A 86 -4.46 -2.70 3.34
CA LEU A 86 -4.67 -4.13 3.13
C LEU A 86 -3.62 -4.68 2.19
N PHE A 87 -3.07 -5.85 2.51
CA PHE A 87 -2.29 -6.66 1.59
C PHE A 87 -2.71 -8.12 1.74
N PHE A 88 -2.92 -8.78 0.61
CA PHE A 88 -3.22 -10.20 0.54
C PHE A 88 -2.61 -10.82 -0.72
N ASP A 89 -2.17 -12.06 -0.59
CA ASP A 89 -1.70 -12.86 -1.71
C ASP A 89 -2.06 -14.33 -1.45
N TYR A 90 -2.04 -15.14 -2.50
CA TYR A 90 -2.38 -16.56 -2.43
C TYR A 90 -3.76 -16.86 -1.81
N LEU A 91 -4.77 -16.05 -2.14
CA LEU A 91 -6.16 -16.34 -1.82
C LEU A 91 -6.67 -17.46 -2.73
N LYS A 92 -6.42 -18.70 -2.30
CA LYS A 92 -6.73 -19.95 -3.02
C LYS A 92 -8.07 -20.52 -2.59
N PRO A 93 -8.78 -21.27 -3.47
CA PRO A 93 -9.97 -21.97 -3.06
C PRO A 93 -9.66 -23.01 -1.98
N THR A 94 -10.56 -23.15 -1.01
CA THR A 94 -10.59 -24.21 0.00
C THR A 94 -11.99 -24.80 0.07
N ASP A 95 -12.19 -25.84 0.87
CA ASP A 95 -13.53 -26.43 1.10
C ASP A 95 -14.54 -25.42 1.66
N GLN A 96 -14.06 -24.32 2.28
CA GLN A 96 -14.88 -23.29 2.91
C GLN A 96 -14.98 -21.99 2.10
N LYS A 97 -14.06 -21.75 1.16
CA LYS A 97 -14.05 -20.54 0.31
C LYS A 97 -13.74 -20.89 -1.12
N SER A 98 -14.70 -20.70 -2.00
CA SER A 98 -14.53 -20.91 -3.44
C SER A 98 -13.77 -19.75 -4.10
N LEU A 99 -13.34 -19.95 -5.36
CA LEU A 99 -12.80 -18.85 -6.18
C LEU A 99 -13.81 -17.72 -6.37
N GLN A 100 -15.11 -18.04 -6.42
CA GLN A 100 -16.17 -17.04 -6.56
C GLN A 100 -16.30 -16.17 -5.30
N ASP A 101 -16.12 -16.77 -4.12
CA ASP A 101 -16.11 -16.02 -2.85
C ASP A 101 -14.91 -15.06 -2.80
N TRP A 102 -13.74 -15.52 -3.24
CA TRP A 102 -12.56 -14.67 -3.34
C TRP A 102 -12.71 -13.56 -4.37
N TYR A 103 -13.32 -13.84 -5.51
CA TYR A 103 -13.64 -12.83 -6.51
C TYR A 103 -14.57 -11.76 -5.93
N SER A 104 -15.64 -12.16 -5.24
CA SER A 104 -16.56 -11.23 -4.58
C SER A 104 -15.84 -10.36 -3.54
N PHE A 105 -14.96 -10.94 -2.73
CA PHE A 105 -14.14 -10.20 -1.76
C PHE A 105 -13.21 -9.19 -2.43
N VAL A 106 -12.44 -9.62 -3.43
CA VAL A 106 -11.48 -8.76 -4.15
C VAL A 106 -12.20 -7.62 -4.85
N LYS A 107 -13.36 -7.89 -5.45
CA LYS A 107 -14.21 -6.88 -6.06
C LYS A 107 -14.70 -5.86 -5.03
N GLU A 108 -15.21 -6.30 -3.88
CA GLU A 108 -15.65 -5.39 -2.80
C GLU A 108 -14.51 -4.48 -2.31
N ILE A 109 -13.28 -5.01 -2.15
CA ILE A 109 -12.12 -4.17 -1.84
C ILE A 109 -11.85 -3.16 -2.97
N GLY A 110 -11.88 -3.59 -4.23
CA GLY A 110 -11.74 -2.72 -5.40
C GLY A 110 -12.76 -1.58 -5.42
N ASP A 111 -14.03 -1.91 -5.21
CA ASP A 111 -15.15 -0.95 -5.20
C ASP A 111 -15.03 0.05 -4.02
N SER A 112 -14.39 -0.36 -2.92
CA SER A 112 -14.15 0.51 -1.76
C SER A 112 -13.05 1.56 -1.95
N PHE A 113 -12.17 1.40 -2.94
CA PHE A 113 -10.94 2.20 -3.08
C PHE A 113 -11.18 3.71 -3.18
N LEU A 114 -12.14 4.12 -4.02
CA LEU A 114 -12.44 5.54 -4.19
C LEU A 114 -13.06 6.13 -2.92
N SER A 115 -13.87 5.36 -2.20
CA SER A 115 -14.44 5.77 -0.91
C SER A 115 -13.35 5.93 0.16
N ALA A 116 -12.29 5.12 0.11
CA ALA A 116 -11.15 5.21 1.01
C ALA A 116 -10.28 6.44 0.70
N TYR A 117 -10.02 6.74 -0.58
CA TYR A 117 -9.00 7.72 -0.98
C TYR A 117 -9.53 9.08 -1.40
N LEU A 118 -10.62 9.18 -2.18
CA LEU A 118 -11.09 10.46 -2.71
C LEU A 118 -11.46 11.48 -1.61
N PRO A 119 -12.14 11.12 -0.51
CA PRO A 119 -12.42 12.07 0.56
C PRO A 119 -11.16 12.69 1.18
N ILE A 120 -10.05 11.95 1.20
CA ILE A 120 -8.75 12.43 1.66
C ILE A 120 -8.20 13.45 0.65
N VAL A 121 -8.21 13.10 -0.64
CA VAL A 121 -7.73 14.02 -1.70
C VAL A 121 -8.49 15.34 -1.66
N GLU A 122 -9.82 15.31 -1.59
CA GLU A 122 -10.66 16.51 -1.58
C GLU A 122 -10.36 17.42 -0.38
N LYS A 123 -10.10 16.85 0.80
CA LYS A 123 -9.71 17.63 1.99
C LYS A 123 -8.32 18.24 1.90
N ARG A 124 -7.36 17.56 1.23
CA ARG A 124 -5.93 17.90 1.32
C ARG A 124 -5.36 18.60 0.09
N LYS A 125 -6.03 18.53 -1.07
CA LYS A 125 -5.48 19.01 -2.35
C LYS A 125 -5.27 20.53 -2.41
N GLU A 126 -6.13 21.32 -1.76
CA GLU A 126 -6.07 22.79 -1.76
C GLU A 126 -5.23 23.37 -0.61
N LEU A 127 -4.70 22.52 0.29
CA LEU A 127 -3.89 23.00 1.40
C LEU A 127 -2.56 23.57 0.89
N ALA A 128 -2.28 24.82 1.26
CA ALA A 128 -1.00 25.45 1.02
C ALA A 128 0.14 24.64 1.68
N PHE A 129 1.31 24.67 1.05
CA PHE A 129 2.52 24.04 1.56
C PHE A 129 3.72 24.94 1.35
N THR A 130 4.73 24.79 2.21
CA THR A 130 5.98 25.54 2.12
C THR A 130 7.02 24.80 1.28
N PRO A 131 8.08 25.48 0.81
CA PRO A 131 9.20 24.83 0.12
C PRO A 131 9.85 23.71 0.95
N GLU A 132 9.96 23.88 2.27
CA GLU A 132 10.52 22.88 3.19
C GLU A 132 9.64 21.62 3.22
N GLN A 133 8.31 21.80 3.19
CA GLN A 133 7.38 20.69 3.17
C GLN A 133 7.42 19.93 1.84
N LYS A 134 7.65 20.67 0.74
CA LYS A 134 7.89 20.08 -0.58
C LYS A 134 9.19 19.27 -0.59
N ASN A 135 10.26 19.82 -0.02
CA ASN A 135 11.54 19.14 0.13
C ASN A 135 11.40 17.85 0.94
N TRP A 136 10.69 17.90 2.07
CA TRP A 136 10.40 16.70 2.87
C TRP A 136 9.61 15.64 2.09
N GLN A 137 8.58 16.04 1.34
CA GLN A 137 7.84 15.14 0.45
C GLN A 137 8.78 14.41 -0.53
N GLU A 138 9.73 15.13 -1.15
CA GLU A 138 10.66 14.55 -2.12
C GLU A 138 11.65 13.58 -1.48
N ILE A 139 12.06 13.83 -0.23
CA ILE A 139 12.89 12.89 0.56
C ILE A 139 12.09 11.64 0.92
N ARG A 140 10.83 11.77 1.35
CA ARG A 140 9.94 10.62 1.61
C ARG A 140 9.63 9.82 0.35
N ARG A 141 9.51 10.47 -0.80
CA ARG A 141 9.45 9.80 -2.12
C ARG A 141 10.71 8.97 -2.39
N GLY A 142 11.87 9.35 -1.83
CA GLY A 142 13.11 8.57 -1.87
C GLY A 142 12.92 7.20 -1.26
N ARG A 143 12.24 7.14 -0.10
CA ARG A 143 11.89 5.87 0.56
C ARG A 143 10.92 5.03 -0.26
N TYR A 144 9.99 5.66 -0.96
CA TYR A 144 9.09 4.97 -1.89
C TYR A 144 9.84 4.31 -3.05
N VAL A 145 10.83 5.02 -3.63
CA VAL A 145 11.72 4.48 -4.67
C VAL A 145 12.60 3.36 -4.12
N GLU A 146 13.19 3.54 -2.93
CA GLU A 146 13.99 2.50 -2.26
C GLU A 146 13.17 1.21 -2.09
N PHE A 147 11.92 1.31 -1.62
CA PHE A 147 11.05 0.14 -1.50
C PHE A 147 10.78 -0.52 -2.86
N ASN A 148 10.31 0.24 -3.85
CA ASN A 148 9.89 -0.33 -5.13
C ASN A 148 11.05 -0.98 -5.90
N LEU A 149 12.26 -0.43 -5.82
CA LEU A 149 13.40 -0.96 -6.56
C LEU A 149 14.16 -2.08 -5.83
N VAL A 150 14.09 -2.14 -4.50
CA VAL A 150 14.87 -3.09 -3.70
C VAL A 150 14.03 -4.22 -3.12
N HIS A 151 12.78 -3.94 -2.72
CA HIS A 151 11.97 -4.86 -1.91
C HIS A 151 10.70 -5.33 -2.62
N ASP A 152 10.12 -4.53 -3.51
CA ASP A 152 8.86 -4.90 -4.16
C ASP A 152 9.03 -6.08 -5.12
N LYS A 153 8.41 -7.21 -4.77
CA LYS A 153 8.49 -8.46 -5.53
C LYS A 153 7.91 -8.31 -6.93
N GLY A 154 6.83 -7.53 -7.08
CA GLY A 154 6.17 -7.29 -8.37
C GLY A 154 7.07 -6.57 -9.35
N THR A 155 7.69 -5.47 -8.89
CA THR A 155 8.67 -4.69 -9.68
C THR A 155 9.88 -5.54 -10.06
N LEU A 156 10.51 -6.21 -9.09
CA LEU A 156 11.69 -7.06 -9.34
C LEU A 156 11.38 -8.21 -10.32
N PHE A 157 10.21 -8.84 -10.18
CA PHE A 157 9.78 -9.89 -11.10
C PHE A 157 9.61 -9.33 -12.52
N GLY A 158 8.82 -8.25 -12.68
CA GLY A 158 8.56 -7.66 -13.99
C GLY A 158 9.84 -7.22 -14.72
N LEU A 159 10.82 -6.65 -14.00
CA LEU A 159 12.10 -6.27 -14.57
C LEU A 159 12.94 -7.48 -15.00
N LYS A 160 12.89 -8.59 -14.25
CA LYS A 160 13.65 -9.81 -14.56
C LYS A 160 13.04 -10.64 -15.68
N THR A 161 11.72 -10.57 -15.87
CA THR A 161 11.00 -11.39 -16.87
C THR A 161 10.76 -10.67 -18.19
N GLY A 162 11.39 -9.51 -18.42
CA GLY A 162 11.24 -8.76 -19.67
C GLY A 162 9.86 -8.11 -19.83
N GLY A 163 9.20 -7.76 -18.72
CA GLY A 163 7.94 -7.01 -18.77
C GLY A 163 8.11 -5.60 -19.37
N ARG A 164 7.00 -4.93 -19.68
CA ARG A 164 7.02 -3.58 -20.26
C ARG A 164 7.53 -2.56 -19.24
N ILE A 165 8.78 -2.13 -19.41
CA ILE A 165 9.51 -1.29 -18.44
C ILE A 165 8.73 -0.03 -18.04
N GLU A 166 8.22 0.74 -19.00
CA GLU A 166 7.45 1.97 -18.73
C GLU A 166 6.16 1.73 -17.94
N SER A 167 5.56 0.54 -18.07
CA SER A 167 4.39 0.17 -17.27
C SER A 167 4.77 -0.22 -15.84
N ILE A 168 5.93 -0.87 -15.65
CA ILE A 168 6.41 -1.29 -14.33
C ILE A 168 6.87 -0.08 -13.52
N LEU A 169 7.63 0.82 -14.13
CA LEU A 169 8.22 1.97 -13.46
C LEU A 169 7.28 3.17 -13.32
N MET A 170 6.02 3.08 -13.77
CA MET A 170 5.01 4.13 -13.53
C MET A 170 4.81 4.43 -12.05
N SER A 171 5.17 3.48 -11.18
CA SER A 171 5.10 3.62 -9.73
C SER A 171 6.11 4.63 -9.18
N LEU A 172 7.14 4.98 -9.94
CA LEU A 172 8.17 5.90 -9.49
C LEU A 172 7.68 7.36 -9.55
N PRO A 173 7.91 8.16 -8.49
CA PRO A 173 7.54 9.56 -8.48
C PRO A 173 8.39 10.38 -9.46
N LYS A 174 7.78 11.39 -10.08
CA LYS A 174 8.45 12.31 -11.03
C LYS A 174 9.70 13.01 -10.46
N THR A 175 9.67 13.35 -9.17
CA THR A 175 10.76 14.07 -8.49
C THR A 175 10.97 13.46 -7.12
N VAL A 176 12.23 13.19 -6.81
CA VAL A 176 12.69 12.48 -5.62
C VAL A 176 14.06 13.00 -5.21
N GLN A 177 14.36 12.98 -3.91
CA GLN A 177 15.63 13.44 -3.38
C GLN A 177 16.20 12.46 -2.34
N TRP A 178 17.53 12.45 -2.25
CA TRP A 178 18.27 11.85 -1.14
C TRP A 178 19.21 12.90 -0.56
N GLY A 179 19.09 13.13 0.74
CA GLY A 179 20.07 13.89 1.51
C GLY A 179 20.88 12.95 2.40
N TYR A 180 22.15 13.30 2.61
CA TYR A 180 22.98 12.59 3.59
C TYR A 180 22.44 12.83 5.00
N ASP A 181 22.26 11.74 5.75
CA ASP A 181 21.86 11.72 7.16
C ASP A 181 20.67 12.64 7.54
N VAL A 182 19.67 12.74 6.65
CA VAL A 182 18.48 13.56 6.93
C VAL A 182 17.58 12.87 7.95
N SER A 183 17.39 13.53 9.09
CA SER A 183 16.39 13.20 10.10
C SER A 183 15.51 14.42 10.41
N PRO A 184 14.18 14.24 10.61
CA PRO A 184 13.31 15.34 11.00
C PRO A 184 13.64 15.80 12.42
N LYS A 185 13.44 17.10 12.69
CA LYS A 185 13.62 17.67 14.03
C LYS A 185 12.54 17.15 14.98
N GLU A 186 12.89 16.89 16.23
CA GLU A 186 11.92 16.47 17.25
C GLU A 186 10.79 17.50 17.41
N GLY A 187 9.58 17.00 17.68
CA GLY A 187 8.38 17.82 17.85
C GLY A 187 7.73 18.32 16.55
N THR A 188 8.33 18.11 15.38
CA THR A 188 7.71 18.51 14.10
C THR A 188 6.74 17.47 13.55
N SER A 189 5.89 17.88 12.60
CA SER A 189 4.93 16.99 11.94
C SER A 189 5.63 15.88 11.13
N GLU A 190 6.83 16.13 10.62
CA GLU A 190 7.67 15.16 9.95
C GLU A 190 8.14 14.06 10.91
N ALA A 191 8.59 14.45 12.12
CA ALA A 191 9.01 13.50 13.16
C ALA A 191 7.84 12.63 13.63
N LYS A 192 6.65 13.21 13.81
CA LYS A 192 5.42 12.47 14.17
C LYS A 192 5.09 11.38 13.14
N LEU A 193 5.23 11.68 11.85
CA LEU A 193 5.04 10.66 10.82
C LEU A 193 6.09 9.55 10.95
N VAL A 194 7.38 9.90 11.04
CA VAL A 194 8.46 8.89 11.13
C VAL A 194 8.31 7.99 12.33
N GLU A 195 7.88 8.50 13.48
CA GLU A 195 7.60 7.70 14.68
C GLU A 195 6.57 6.60 14.42
N VAL A 196 5.46 6.95 13.74
CA VAL A 196 4.41 6.00 13.35
C VAL A 196 4.90 5.01 12.29
N LEU A 197 5.77 5.43 11.37
CA LEU A 197 6.34 4.52 10.36
C LEU A 197 7.30 3.52 10.99
N LYS A 198 8.08 3.92 12.00
CA LYS A 198 8.95 3.02 12.77
C LYS A 198 8.15 2.07 13.67
N ASN A 199 6.99 2.51 14.14
CA ASN A 199 6.13 1.76 15.05
C ASN A 199 4.69 1.70 14.50
N PRO A 200 4.41 0.85 13.50
CA PRO A 200 3.05 0.71 12.96
C PRO A 200 2.04 0.44 14.07
N LYS A 201 0.97 1.24 14.10
CA LYS A 201 -0.11 1.14 15.09
C LYS A 201 -1.41 0.66 14.47
N ASP A 202 -2.36 0.29 15.32
CA ASP A 202 -3.73 -0.01 14.90
C ASP A 202 -4.54 1.29 14.83
N TRP A 203 -5.26 1.48 13.73
CA TRP A 203 -6.00 2.72 13.44
C TRP A 203 -7.50 2.62 13.74
N VAL A 204 -8.06 1.40 13.77
CA VAL A 204 -9.47 1.07 14.04
C VAL A 204 -9.59 -0.25 14.79
#